data_AF-A0A920DM32-F1
#
_entry.id   AF-A0A920DM32-F1
#
_cell.length_a   1.000
_cell.length_b   1.000
_cell.length_c   1.000
_cell.angle_alpha   90.00
_cell.angle_beta   90.00
_cell.angle_gamma   90.00
#
_symmetry.space_group_name_H-M   'P 1'
#
loop_
_entity.id
_entity.type
_entity.pdbx_description
1 polymer ?
#
loop_
_entity_poly.entity_id
_entity_poly.type
_entity_poly.pdbx_seq_one_letter_code
_entity_poly.pdbx_strand_id
1 'polypeptide(L)'
;MYEFPLSKRIENQIKSYFTNLEKIDLTIDENIKIFVIDENNVDPPSIEIKQVKENYELHFWDGYSQSEVIENLKEKEITKSLRRFLKKINKYLDVS
;
A
#
# COMPACT_ATOMS: atom_id res chain seq x y z
N MET A 1 21.80 -1.08 -5.14
CA MET A 1 20.34 -0.99 -5.29
C MET A 1 19.76 -1.87 -4.19
N TYR A 2 19.26 -1.25 -3.12
CA TYR A 2 18.61 -1.99 -2.04
C TYR A 2 17.23 -2.38 -2.56
N GLU A 3 16.92 -3.67 -2.56
CA GLU A 3 15.59 -4.15 -2.93
C GLU A 3 14.83 -4.40 -1.63
N PHE A 4 13.69 -3.71 -1.45
CA PHE A 4 12.85 -3.92 -0.28
C PHE A 4 12.48 -5.41 -0.14
N PRO A 5 12.69 -6.04 1.02
CA PRO A 5 12.29 -7.43 1.22
C PRO A 5 10.80 -7.60 0.95
N LEU A 6 10.43 -8.60 0.15
CA LEU A 6 9.02 -8.89 -0.24
C LEU A 6 8.45 -8.00 -1.34
N SER A 7 9.23 -7.09 -1.94
CA SER A 7 8.90 -6.28 -3.13
C SER A 7 8.02 -7.05 -4.13
N LYS A 8 8.54 -8.16 -4.66
CA LYS A 8 7.89 -8.99 -5.68
C LYS A 8 6.58 -9.62 -5.20
N ARG A 9 6.51 -10.01 -3.92
CA ARG A 9 5.30 -10.61 -3.33
C ARG A 9 4.19 -9.57 -3.20
N ILE A 10 4.55 -8.36 -2.79
CA ILE A 10 3.63 -7.23 -2.66
C ILE A 10 3.15 -6.75 -4.04
N GLU A 11 4.07 -6.60 -4.99
CA GLU A 11 3.75 -6.26 -6.38
C GLU A 11 2.76 -7.26 -6.99
N ASN A 12 3.01 -8.56 -6.85
CA ASN A 12 2.10 -9.61 -7.33
C ASN A 12 0.73 -9.53 -6.65
N GLN A 13 0.69 -9.23 -5.37
CA GLN A 13 -0.57 -9.08 -4.64
C GLN A 13 -1.39 -7.89 -5.17
N ILE A 14 -0.76 -6.75 -5.44
CA ILE A 14 -1.40 -5.56 -6.02
C ILE A 14 -1.95 -5.89 -7.42
N LYS A 15 -1.11 -6.48 -8.28
CA LYS A 15 -1.49 -6.93 -9.63
C LYS A 15 -2.64 -7.94 -9.63
N SER A 16 -2.73 -8.81 -8.62
CA SER A 16 -3.85 -9.74 -8.47
C SER A 16 -5.14 -9.09 -7.94
N TYR A 17 -5.02 -7.94 -7.29
CA TYR A 17 -6.11 -7.32 -6.57
C TYR A 17 -6.84 -6.26 -7.40
N PHE A 18 -6.11 -5.43 -8.14
CA PHE A 18 -6.70 -4.42 -9.01
C PHE A 18 -6.75 -4.88 -10.47
N THR A 19 -7.92 -4.78 -11.08
CA THR A 19 -8.12 -5.07 -12.50
C THR A 19 -7.62 -3.93 -13.39
N ASN A 20 -7.70 -2.68 -12.91
CA ASN A 20 -7.20 -1.50 -13.59
C ASN A 20 -6.03 -0.89 -12.79
N LEU A 21 -4.81 -1.16 -13.25
CA LEU A 21 -3.58 -0.67 -12.63
C LEU A 21 -3.25 0.78 -13.02
N GLU A 22 -3.95 1.38 -13.99
CA GLU A 22 -3.69 2.78 -14.42
C GLU A 22 -4.04 3.79 -13.32
N LYS A 23 -4.90 3.41 -12.35
CA LYS A 23 -5.26 4.23 -11.20
C LYS A 23 -4.34 4.02 -9.98
N ILE A 24 -3.33 3.16 -10.08
CA ILE A 24 -2.43 2.81 -8.97
C ILE A 24 -0.98 3.00 -9.38
N ASP A 25 -0.25 3.82 -8.63
CA ASP A 25 1.20 3.90 -8.73
C ASP A 25 1.88 3.10 -7.61
N LEU A 26 2.98 2.42 -7.94
CA LEU A 26 3.75 1.59 -7.02
C LEU A 26 5.22 2.00 -7.06
N THR A 27 5.71 2.55 -5.95
CA THR A 27 7.12 2.89 -5.76
C THR A 27 7.76 1.89 -4.80
N ILE A 28 8.94 1.38 -5.15
CA ILE A 28 9.71 0.43 -4.33
C ILE A 28 11.13 0.99 -4.16
N ASP A 29 11.44 1.47 -2.96
CA ASP A 29 12.77 1.97 -2.57
C ASP A 29 13.17 1.32 -1.22
N GLU A 30 13.54 2.14 -0.22
CA GLU A 30 13.71 1.72 1.18
C GLU A 30 12.39 1.29 1.84
N ASN A 31 11.26 1.73 1.26
CA ASN A 31 9.90 1.39 1.65
C ASN A 31 9.09 1.11 0.38
N ILE A 32 7.93 0.46 0.52
CA ILE A 32 6.96 0.33 -0.56
C ILE A 32 5.86 1.35 -0.36
N LYS A 33 5.54 2.11 -1.40
CA LYS A 33 4.43 3.06 -1.42
C LYS A 33 3.46 2.73 -2.54
N ILE A 34 2.17 2.74 -2.22
CA ILE A 34 1.06 2.48 -3.14
C ILE A 34 0.20 3.74 -3.14
N PHE A 35 0.17 4.44 -4.26
CA PHE A 35 -0.59 5.68 -4.42
C PHE A 35 -1.77 5.47 -5.35
N VAL A 36 -2.85 6.19 -5.08
CA VAL A 36 -3.95 6.33 -6.04
C VAL A 36 -3.63 7.49 -6.97
N ILE A 37 -3.86 7.30 -8.27
CA ILE A 37 -3.80 8.36 -9.27
C ILE A 37 -5.24 8.86 -9.47
N ASP A 38 -5.48 10.13 -9.11
CA ASP A 38 -6.79 10.79 -9.24
C ASP A 38 -6.59 12.26 -9.62
N GLU A 39 -7.04 12.64 -10.82
CA GLU A 39 -6.88 14.00 -11.33
C GLU A 39 -7.75 15.03 -10.58
N ASN A 40 -8.79 14.56 -9.88
CA ASN A 40 -9.72 15.43 -9.15
C ASN A 40 -9.38 15.54 -7.66
N ASN A 41 -8.44 14.74 -7.15
CA ASN A 41 -8.00 14.77 -5.77
C ASN A 41 -6.47 14.88 -5.68
N VAL A 42 -6.00 16.00 -5.14
CA VAL A 42 -4.57 16.32 -5.01
C VAL A 42 -3.87 15.42 -3.98
N ASP A 43 -4.60 14.89 -3.01
CA ASP A 43 -4.07 13.98 -1.99
C ASP A 43 -5.04 12.80 -1.81
N PRO A 44 -4.99 11.78 -2.69
CA PRO A 44 -5.84 10.62 -2.56
C PRO A 44 -5.27 9.62 -1.55
N PRO A 45 -6.07 8.65 -1.09
CA PRO A 45 -5.61 7.65 -0.14
C PRO A 45 -4.38 6.87 -0.63
N SER A 46 -3.48 6.53 0.28
CA SER A 46 -2.26 5.79 -0.03
C SER A 46 -1.89 4.79 1.06
N ILE A 47 -1.00 3.85 0.71
CA ILE A 47 -0.47 2.85 1.63
C ILE A 47 1.05 2.94 1.61
N GLU A 48 1.67 2.89 2.79
CA GLU A 48 3.11 2.79 2.94
C GLU A 48 3.48 1.56 3.79
N ILE A 49 4.48 0.81 3.33
CA ILE A 49 5.00 -0.38 3.99
C ILE A 49 6.46 -0.11 4.32
N LYS A 50 6.81 -0.19 5.59
CA LYS A 50 8.17 0.03 6.09
C LYS A 50 8.73 -1.24 6.70
N GLN A 51 10.03 -1.43 6.58
CA GLN A 51 10.74 -2.43 7.37
C GLN A 51 11.37 -1.74 8.59
N VAL A 52 11.06 -2.24 9.78
CA VAL A 52 11.59 -1.74 11.04
C VAL A 52 12.25 -2.91 11.78
N LYS A 53 13.59 -2.96 11.71
CA LYS A 53 14.39 -4.10 12.18
C LYS A 53 13.97 -5.39 11.46
N GLU A 54 13.50 -6.38 12.21
CA GLU A 54 13.03 -7.68 11.69
C GLU A 54 11.52 -7.71 11.40
N ASN A 55 10.80 -6.64 11.75
CA ASN A 55 9.35 -6.53 11.57
C ASN A 55 9.01 -5.48 10.50
N TYR A 56 7.71 -5.34 10.25
CA TYR A 56 7.16 -4.44 9.27
C TYR A 56 6.06 -3.58 9.87
N GLU A 57 5.86 -2.42 9.27
CA GLU A 57 4.76 -1.53 9.59
C GLU A 57 3.97 -1.20 8.34
N LEU A 58 2.65 -1.19 8.48
CA LEU A 58 1.72 -0.81 7.42
C LEU A 58 0.99 0.46 7.84
N HIS A 59 1.09 1.48 7.00
CA HIS A 59 0.54 2.81 7.22
C HIS A 59 -0.51 3.07 6.14
N PHE A 60 -1.72 3.46 6.54
CA PHE A 60 -2.78 3.88 5.64
C PHE A 60 -3.03 5.38 5.81
N TRP A 61 -2.91 6.11 4.70
CA TRP A 61 -3.16 7.54 4.60
C TRP A 61 -4.47 7.74 3.88
N ASP A 62 -5.35 8.60 4.40
CA ASP A 62 -6.68 8.84 3.83
C ASP A 62 -6.77 10.07 2.91
N GLY A 63 -5.63 10.67 2.55
CA GLY A 63 -5.58 11.87 1.74
C GLY A 63 -5.54 13.19 2.52
N TYR A 64 -5.24 13.10 3.81
CA TYR A 64 -5.01 14.25 4.68
C TYR A 64 -4.14 13.87 5.88
N SER A 65 -4.39 12.69 6.44
CA SER A 65 -3.72 12.24 7.66
C SER A 65 -3.40 10.75 7.62
N GLN A 66 -2.53 10.34 8.54
CA GLN A 66 -2.33 8.94 8.84
C GLN A 66 -3.53 8.42 9.62
N SER A 67 -4.37 7.66 8.94
CA SER A 67 -5.66 7.23 9.48
C SER A 67 -5.54 5.88 10.23
N GLU A 68 -4.64 5.00 9.79
CA GLU A 68 -4.40 3.72 10.46
C GLU A 68 -2.94 3.26 10.34
N VAL A 69 -2.39 2.73 11.43
CA VAL A 69 -1.06 2.11 11.48
C VAL A 69 -1.17 0.72 12.08
N ILE A 70 -0.46 -0.25 11.49
CA ILE A 70 -0.30 -1.58 12.04
C ILE A 70 1.21 -1.85 12.18
N GLU A 71 1.68 -1.88 13.42
CA GLU A 71 3.10 -2.05 13.75
C GLU A 71 3.46 -3.51 14.07
N ASN A 72 4.75 -3.80 14.10
CA ASN A 72 5.31 -5.09 14.54
C ASN A 72 4.79 -6.31 13.77
N LEU A 73 4.44 -6.13 12.49
CA LEU A 73 3.98 -7.21 11.63
C LEU A 73 5.14 -8.12 11.25
N LYS A 74 4.92 -9.43 11.34
CA LYS A 74 5.82 -10.41 10.73
C LYS A 74 5.51 -10.53 9.24
N GLU A 75 6.48 -11.00 8.45
CA GLU A 75 6.34 -11.20 7.00
C GLU A 75 5.02 -11.92 6.61
N LYS A 76 4.66 -12.98 7.35
CA LYS A 76 3.44 -13.77 7.07
C LYS A 76 2.14 -12.97 7.24
N GLU A 77 2.17 -11.88 8.01
CA GLU A 77 1.01 -11.06 8.37
C GLU A 77 0.82 -9.88 7.41
N ILE A 78 1.89 -9.44 6.75
CA ILE A 78 1.87 -8.31 5.80
C ILE A 78 0.80 -8.49 4.74
N THR A 79 0.79 -9.64 4.06
CA THR A 79 -0.15 -9.85 2.94
C THR A 79 -1.61 -9.78 3.37
N LYS A 80 -1.92 -10.23 4.59
CA LYS A 80 -3.27 -10.16 5.15
C LYS A 80 -3.65 -8.72 5.48
N SER A 81 -2.76 -7.99 6.15
CA SER A 81 -2.96 -6.59 6.51
C SER A 81 -3.04 -5.69 5.28
N LEU A 82 -2.16 -5.91 4.29
CA LEU A 82 -2.18 -5.21 3.01
C LEU A 82 -3.51 -5.39 2.30
N ARG A 83 -4.04 -6.63 2.23
CA ARG A 83 -5.36 -6.88 1.62
C ARG A 83 -6.48 -6.06 2.27
N ARG A 84 -6.42 -5.81 3.58
CA ARG A 84 -7.41 -4.97 4.27
C ARG A 84 -7.30 -3.51 3.84
N PHE A 85 -6.11 -2.99 3.61
CA PHE A 85 -5.92 -1.61 3.13
C PHE A 85 -6.23 -1.47 1.64
N LEU A 86 -5.87 -2.46 0.82
CA LEU A 86 -6.26 -2.49 -0.60
C LEU A 86 -7.79 -2.47 -0.78
N LYS A 87 -8.56 -3.11 0.11
CA LYS A 87 -10.03 -2.99 0.14
C LYS A 87 -10.52 -1.55 0.35
N LYS A 88 -9.83 -0.76 1.18
CA LYS A 88 -10.17 0.64 1.40
C LYS A 88 -9.88 1.49 0.16
N ILE A 89 -8.72 1.26 -0.47
CA ILE A 89 -8.36 1.91 -1.74
C ILE A 89 -9.39 1.57 -2.82
N ASN A 90 -9.77 0.30 -2.98
CA ASN A 90 -10.76 -0.08 -3.98
C ASN A 90 -12.11 0.58 -3.71
N LYS A 91 -12.52 0.66 -2.44
CA LYS A 91 -13.74 1.37 -2.08
C LYS A 91 -13.68 2.83 -2.50
N TYR A 92 -12.55 3.52 -2.32
CA TYR A 92 -12.36 4.88 -2.83
C TYR A 92 -12.50 4.93 -4.36
N LEU A 93 -11.81 4.04 -5.08
CA LEU A 93 -11.83 3.97 -6.55
C LEU A 93 -13.19 3.60 -7.16
N ASP A 94 -14.05 2.89 -6.42
CA ASP A 94 -15.40 2.51 -6.86
C ASP A 94 -16.40 3.69 -6.77
N VAL A 95 -16.11 4.72 -5.94
CA VAL A 95 -16.98 5.90 -5.78
C VAL A 95 -16.47 7.14 -6.52
N SER A 96 -15.21 7.11 -6.99
CA SER A 96 -14.55 8.18 -7.75
C SER A 96 -14.59 7.93 -9.26
#